data_AF-A0A7S1HPF0-F1
#
_entry.id   AF-A0A7S1HPF0-F1
#
_cell.length_a   1.000
_cell.length_b   1.000
_cell.length_c   1.000
_cell.angle_alpha   90.00
_cell.angle_beta   90.00
_cell.angle_gamma   90.00
#
_symmetry.space_group_name_H-M   'P 1'
#
loop_
_entity.id
_entity.type
_entity.pdbx_description
1 polymer ?
#
loop_
_entity_poly.entity_id
_entity_poly.type
_entity_poly.pdbx_seq_one_letter_code
_entity_poly.pdbx_strand_id
1 'polypeptide(L)'
;CGVFYSIRRLVSGEKQRFKEHGFNLDLAYITDELIAMGYPAEKTLVERATRNHIDEVLAFFKMKHFKRVKVFNLIKETNIASYDLSRFTSQGYPVTKEYAFY
;
A
#
# COMPACT_ATOMS: atom_id res chain seq x y z
N CYS A 1 -20.91 21.57 11.27
CA CYS A 1 -20.48 21.41 9.86
C CYS A 1 -19.84 20.04 9.66
N GLY A 2 -20.64 19.03 9.31
CA GLY A 2 -20.24 17.61 9.34
C GLY A 2 -20.75 16.84 8.13
N VAL A 3 -20.26 17.18 6.93
CA VAL A 3 -20.69 16.50 5.68
C VAL A 3 -19.52 15.85 4.92
N PHE A 4 -18.26 16.22 5.21
CA PHE A 4 -17.10 15.63 4.52
C PHE A 4 -16.49 14.39 5.20
N TYR A 5 -16.83 14.09 6.46
CA TYR A 5 -16.28 12.94 7.19
C TYR A 5 -17.03 11.62 6.90
N SER A 6 -18.29 11.72 6.44
CA SER A 6 -19.22 10.59 6.35
C SER A 6 -19.17 9.82 5.02
N ILE A 7 -18.73 10.46 3.93
CA ILE A 7 -18.66 9.81 2.62
C ILE A 7 -17.49 8.81 2.58
N ARG A 8 -16.36 9.10 3.25
CA ARG A 8 -15.21 8.18 3.30
C ARG A 8 -15.57 6.82 3.90
N ARG A 9 -16.48 6.77 4.88
CA ARG A 9 -16.87 5.55 5.59
C ARG A 9 -17.87 4.69 4.79
N LEU A 10 -18.67 5.30 3.92
CA LEU A 10 -19.66 4.61 3.07
C LEU A 10 -19.03 3.88 1.88
N VAL A 11 -17.98 4.44 1.27
CA VAL A 11 -17.24 3.79 0.15
C VAL A 11 -16.09 2.87 0.61
N SER A 12 -15.76 2.83 1.91
CA SER A 12 -14.63 2.06 2.45
C SER A 12 -15.04 0.83 3.27
N GLY A 13 -16.18 0.19 2.94
CA GLY A 13 -16.79 -0.91 3.71
C GLY A 13 -15.77 -1.70 4.53
N GLU A 14 -15.93 -1.69 5.87
CA GLU A 14 -14.93 -2.07 6.90
C GLU A 14 -13.56 -2.48 6.35
N LYS A 15 -12.81 -1.53 5.77
CA LYS A 15 -11.43 -1.79 5.38
C LYS A 15 -10.66 -2.16 6.64
N GLN A 16 -10.36 -3.45 6.82
CA GLN A 16 -9.52 -3.94 7.89
C GLN A 16 -8.12 -3.35 7.67
N ARG A 17 -7.79 -2.30 8.43
CA ARG A 17 -6.45 -1.74 8.45
C ARG A 17 -5.58 -2.63 9.33
N PHE A 18 -4.39 -2.96 8.84
CA PHE A 18 -3.37 -3.62 9.65
C PHE A 18 -2.91 -2.69 10.77
N LYS A 19 -3.21 -3.07 12.02
CA LYS A 19 -2.89 -2.31 13.23
C LYS A 19 -2.17 -3.19 14.26
N GLU A 20 -0.92 -3.51 13.98
CA GLU A 20 -0.09 -4.31 14.88
C GLU A 20 1.35 -3.80 14.91
N HIS A 21 2.06 -4.04 16.01
CA HIS A 21 3.48 -3.70 16.18
C HIS A 21 3.83 -2.23 15.82
N GLY A 22 2.89 -1.31 16.05
CA GLY A 22 3.05 0.11 15.75
C GLY A 22 2.78 0.51 14.30
N PHE A 23 2.41 -0.43 13.42
CA PHE A 23 1.99 -0.13 12.04
C PHE A 23 0.50 0.20 11.98
N ASN A 24 0.11 1.10 11.07
CA ASN A 24 -1.29 1.43 10.79
C ASN A 24 -1.53 1.58 9.28
N LEU A 25 -1.52 0.45 8.57
CA LEU A 25 -1.52 0.40 7.11
C LEU A 25 -2.89 -0.01 6.55
N ASP A 26 -3.31 0.58 5.42
CA ASP A 26 -4.34 0.03 4.53
C ASP A 26 -3.77 -1.23 3.86
N LEU A 27 -3.79 -2.34 4.57
CA LEU A 27 -3.17 -3.61 4.23
C LEU A 27 -3.97 -4.73 4.88
N ALA A 28 -4.25 -5.79 4.14
CA ALA A 28 -4.92 -6.98 4.61
C ALA A 28 -4.21 -8.24 4.09
N TYR A 29 -4.09 -9.24 4.95
CA TYR A 29 -3.71 -10.59 4.54
C TYR A 29 -4.94 -11.27 3.96
N ILE A 30 -4.87 -11.66 2.68
CA ILE A 30 -5.85 -12.54 2.04
C ILE A 30 -5.53 -13.99 2.43
N THR A 31 -4.25 -14.32 2.43
CA THR A 31 -3.66 -15.54 2.99
C THR A 31 -2.38 -15.18 3.72
N ASP A 32 -1.73 -16.14 4.37
CA ASP A 32 -0.42 -15.93 5.03
C ASP A 32 0.68 -15.45 4.07
N GLU A 33 0.52 -15.70 2.76
CA GLU A 33 1.49 -15.38 1.70
C GLU A 33 1.00 -14.29 0.74
N LEU A 34 -0.28 -13.94 0.76
CA LEU A 34 -0.89 -12.98 -0.15
C LEU A 34 -1.42 -11.77 0.60
N ILE A 35 -0.85 -10.62 0.30
CA ILE A 35 -1.24 -9.34 0.89
C ILE A 35 -1.87 -8.44 -0.18
N ALA A 36 -3.05 -7.90 0.13
CA ALA A 36 -3.60 -6.76 -0.59
C ALA A 36 -3.35 -5.49 0.20
N MET A 37 -2.83 -4.45 -0.46
CA MET A 37 -2.58 -3.17 0.19
C MET A 37 -2.97 -1.99 -0.69
N GLY A 38 -3.34 -0.90 -0.04
CA GLY A 38 -3.48 0.40 -0.68
C GLY A 38 -2.14 0.93 -1.19
N TYR A 39 -2.23 1.81 -2.17
CA TYR A 39 -1.10 2.43 -2.86
C TYR A 39 -0.06 3.05 -1.87
N PRO A 40 1.24 2.72 -1.97
CA PRO A 40 2.29 3.29 -1.13
C PRO A 40 2.71 4.68 -1.66
N ALA A 41 2.29 5.75 -0.98
CA ALA A 41 2.52 7.12 -1.44
C ALA A 41 3.81 7.74 -0.85
N GLU A 42 4.49 8.59 -1.64
CA GLU A 42 5.76 9.25 -1.27
C GLU A 42 5.61 10.61 -0.58
N LYS A 43 4.74 11.52 -1.09
CA LYS A 43 4.12 12.69 -0.41
C LYS A 43 3.67 13.78 -1.40
N THR A 44 2.41 14.21 -1.28
CA THR A 44 1.98 15.63 -1.39
C THR A 44 0.79 15.89 -0.44
N LEU A 45 0.71 17.11 0.09
CA LEU A 45 -0.07 17.61 1.24
C LEU A 45 -1.60 17.36 1.28
N VAL A 46 -2.21 16.67 0.32
CA VAL A 46 -3.67 16.49 0.21
C VAL A 46 -4.13 15.04 0.41
N GLU A 47 -3.23 14.05 0.28
CA GLU A 47 -3.56 12.62 0.36
C GLU A 47 -3.18 11.93 1.69
N ARG A 48 -2.63 12.67 2.67
CA ARG A 48 -2.24 12.15 4.00
C ARG A 48 -3.38 11.44 4.75
N ALA A 49 -4.62 11.74 4.41
CA ALA A 49 -5.79 11.21 5.08
C ALA A 49 -6.20 9.79 4.62
N THR A 50 -5.54 9.16 3.63
CA THR A 50 -6.10 7.93 3.02
C THR A 50 -5.15 6.86 2.47
N ARG A 51 -3.82 6.92 2.62
CA ARG A 51 -2.91 5.92 2.00
C ARG A 51 -1.66 5.58 2.84
N ASN A 52 -1.06 4.41 2.56
CA ASN A 52 0.15 3.88 3.19
C ASN A 52 1.36 4.77 2.88
N HIS A 53 2.13 5.18 3.90
CA HIS A 53 3.41 5.86 3.67
C HIS A 53 4.45 4.83 3.21
N ILE A 54 5.17 5.09 2.11
CA ILE A 54 6.09 4.09 1.53
C ILE A 54 7.17 3.62 2.52
N ASP A 55 7.69 4.51 3.37
CA ASP A 55 8.66 4.13 4.40
C ASP A 55 8.08 3.16 5.45
N GLU A 56 6.80 3.31 5.82
CA GLU A 56 6.15 2.40 6.75
C GLU A 56 5.91 1.02 6.11
N VAL A 57 5.57 0.99 4.81
CA VAL A 57 5.43 -0.27 4.04
C VAL A 57 6.77 -0.99 3.95
N LEU A 58 7.85 -0.28 3.65
CA LEU A 58 9.19 -0.87 3.58
C LEU A 58 9.65 -1.38 4.95
N ALA A 59 9.40 -0.62 6.02
CA ALA A 59 9.69 -1.06 7.39
C ALA A 59 8.88 -2.31 7.77
N PHE A 60 7.60 -2.37 7.38
CA PHE A 60 6.74 -3.53 7.58
C PHE A 60 7.28 -4.76 6.83
N PHE A 61 7.61 -4.63 5.54
CA PHE A 61 8.21 -5.72 4.76
C PHE A 61 9.55 -6.17 5.35
N LYS A 62 10.37 -5.24 5.84
CA LYS A 62 11.65 -5.59 6.48
C LYS A 62 11.44 -6.36 7.78
N MET A 63 10.44 -5.98 8.58
CA MET A 63 10.18 -6.59 9.88
C MET A 63 9.47 -7.96 9.77
N LYS A 64 8.43 -8.08 8.94
CA LYS A 64 7.60 -9.29 8.84
C LYS A 64 8.06 -10.26 7.73
N HIS A 65 8.56 -9.72 6.62
CA HIS A 65 8.74 -10.47 5.37
C HIS A 65 10.11 -10.21 4.71
N PHE A 66 11.17 -10.18 5.53
CA PHE A 66 12.52 -9.80 5.08
C PHE A 66 12.95 -10.55 3.82
N LYS A 67 13.17 -9.81 2.71
CA LYS A 67 13.54 -10.32 1.37
C LYS A 67 12.64 -11.43 0.79
N ARG A 68 11.43 -11.61 1.31
CA ARG A 68 10.46 -12.63 0.84
C ARG A 68 9.19 -12.00 0.28
N VAL A 69 9.30 -10.78 -0.27
CA VAL A 69 8.17 -10.05 -0.86
C VAL A 69 8.46 -9.75 -2.32
N LYS A 70 7.50 -10.05 -3.18
CA LYS A 70 7.43 -9.54 -4.56
C LYS A 70 6.23 -8.60 -4.65
N VAL A 71 6.45 -7.40 -5.16
CA VAL A 71 5.41 -6.36 -5.27
C VAL A 71 4.80 -6.39 -6.67
N PHE A 72 3.49 -6.52 -6.74
CA PHE A 72 2.73 -6.42 -7.99
C PHE A 72 2.02 -5.06 -8.02
N ASN A 73 2.45 -4.17 -8.91
CA ASN A 73 1.81 -2.86 -9.07
C ASN A 73 0.76 -2.94 -10.18
N LEU A 74 -0.51 -2.95 -9.77
CA LEU A 74 -1.66 -3.11 -10.66
C LEU A 74 -2.18 -1.78 -11.25
N ILE A 75 -1.51 -0.65 -11.00
CA ILE A 75 -1.97 0.65 -11.51
C ILE A 75 -1.60 0.78 -12.98
N LYS A 76 -2.65 0.95 -13.80
CA LYS A 76 -2.56 1.12 -15.25
C LYS A 76 -2.11 2.53 -15.62
N GLU A 77 -2.59 3.55 -14.89
CA GLU A 77 -2.38 4.96 -15.19
C GLU A 77 -1.04 5.46 -14.63
N THR A 78 -0.09 5.71 -15.53
CA THR A 78 1.25 6.25 -15.19
C THR A 78 1.22 7.64 -14.56
N ASN A 79 0.15 8.40 -14.78
CA ASN A 79 0.00 9.76 -14.25
C ASN A 79 -0.41 9.79 -12.75
N ILE A 80 -0.87 8.65 -12.22
CA ILE A 80 -1.30 8.48 -10.82
C ILE A 80 -0.29 7.62 -10.06
N ALA A 81 0.42 6.72 -10.74
CA ALA A 81 1.48 5.90 -10.19
C ALA A 81 2.82 6.67 -10.10
N SER A 82 2.86 7.78 -9.37
CA SER A 82 4.02 8.67 -9.29
C SER A 82 5.07 8.33 -8.22
N TYR A 83 4.89 7.30 -7.39
CA TYR A 83 5.97 6.87 -6.48
C TYR A 83 7.09 6.17 -7.23
N ASP A 84 8.32 6.41 -6.79
CA ASP A 84 9.51 5.82 -7.35
C ASP A 84 9.57 4.32 -6.99
N LEU A 85 9.29 3.46 -7.97
CA LEU A 85 9.38 2.01 -7.83
C LEU A 85 10.80 1.56 -7.44
N SER A 86 11.82 2.39 -7.69
CA SER A 86 13.20 2.12 -7.28
C SER A 86 13.35 1.96 -5.77
N ARG A 87 12.43 2.53 -4.98
CA ARG A 87 12.42 2.42 -3.51
C ARG A 87 12.24 1.00 -3.01
N PHE A 88 11.49 0.17 -3.73
CA PHE A 88 11.34 -1.24 -3.41
C PHE A 88 12.55 -2.04 -3.92
N THR A 89 12.97 -1.81 -5.15
CA THR A 89 14.08 -2.58 -5.76
C THR A 89 15.41 -2.31 -5.07
N SER A 90 15.69 -1.07 -4.65
CA SER A 90 16.87 -0.69 -3.86
C SER A 90 16.94 -1.37 -2.50
N GLN A 91 15.80 -1.79 -1.94
CA GLN A 91 15.70 -2.56 -0.70
C GLN A 91 15.68 -4.09 -0.94
N GLY A 92 15.82 -4.52 -2.20
CA GLY A 92 15.82 -5.93 -2.58
C GLY A 92 14.43 -6.55 -2.73
N TYR A 93 13.38 -5.73 -2.90
CA TYR A 93 12.02 -6.18 -3.19
C TYR A 93 11.74 -6.04 -4.69
N PRO A 94 11.66 -7.14 -5.45
CA PRO A 94 11.33 -7.08 -6.87
C PRO A 94 9.94 -6.50 -7.07
N VAL A 95 9.79 -5.62 -8.07
CA VAL A 95 8.51 -5.04 -8.47
C VAL A 95 8.21 -5.45 -9.91
N THR A 96 6.97 -5.89 -10.16
CA THR A 96 6.50 -6.15 -11.51
C THR A 96 5.16 -5.47 -11.78
N LYS A 97 4.94 -5.11 -13.03
CA LYS A 97 3.63 -4.74 -13.59
C LYS A 97 3.06 -5.83 -14.49
N GLU A 98 3.76 -6.95 -14.61
CA GLU A 98 3.29 -8.10 -15.38
C GLU A 98 2.05 -8.67 -14.68
N TYR A 99 0.93 -8.62 -15.38
CA TYR A 99 -0.33 -9.18 -14.92
C TYR A 99 -0.29 -10.71 -15.09
N ALA A 100 -0.86 -11.45 -14.13
CA ALA A 100 -0.98 -12.91 -14.20
C ALA A 100 -2.22 -13.39 -14.99
N PHE A 101 -2.93 -12.47 -15.67
CA PHE A 101 -4.11 -12.81 -16.47
C PHE A 101 -3.81 -12.55 -17.95
N TYR A 102 -3.68 -13.66 -18.69
CA TYR A 102 -3.83 -13.73 -20.14
C TYR A 102 -5.30 -14.00 -20.47
#